data_AF-K8PC09-F1
#
_entry.id   AF-K8PC09-F1
#
_cell.length_a   1.000
_cell.length_b   1.000
_cell.length_c   1.000
_cell.angle_alpha   90.00
_cell.angle_beta   90.00
_cell.angle_gamma   90.00
#
_symmetry.space_group_name_H-M   'P 1'
#
loop_
_entity.id
_entity.type
_entity.pdbx_description
1 polymer ?
#
loop_
_entity_poly.entity_id
_entity_poly.type
_entity_poly.pdbx_seq_one_letter_code
_entity_poly.pdbx_strand_id
1 'polypeptide(L)'
;MIRETLPSPAELLIEGPAMAPDQIVPLLIGATVGDIERVLVLQTLARCGGNRTRAARILGLSVRTLRNKIRLYSAEGMDVPAHH
;
A
#
# COMPACT_ATOMS: atom_id res chain seq x y z
N MET A 1 10.05 34.20 10.52
CA MET A 1 8.78 33.46 10.33
C MET A 1 9.07 32.22 9.49
N ILE A 2 9.38 31.10 10.13
CA ILE A 2 9.46 29.80 9.46
C ILE A 2 8.06 29.23 9.56
N ARG A 3 7.31 29.16 8.46
CA ARG A 3 6.06 28.41 8.44
C ARG A 3 6.46 26.94 8.45
N GLU A 4 6.45 26.30 9.61
CA GLU A 4 6.38 24.84 9.68
C GLU A 4 5.06 24.44 9.04
N THR A 5 5.13 24.00 7.78
CA THR A 5 4.02 23.32 7.13
C THR A 5 3.84 22.00 7.87
N LEU A 6 2.96 21.99 8.86
CA LEU A 6 2.54 20.76 9.53
C LEU A 6 2.09 19.77 8.44
N PRO A 7 2.71 18.59 8.35
CA PRO A 7 2.32 17.60 7.36
C PRO A 7 0.83 17.30 7.54
N SER A 8 0.12 17.08 6.44
CA SER A 8 -1.29 16.70 6.49
C SER A 8 -1.43 15.46 7.40
N PRO A 9 -2.51 15.29 8.17
CA PRO A 9 -2.77 14.06 8.92
C PRO A 9 -2.69 12.78 8.06
N ALA A 10 -2.76 12.93 6.73
CA ALA A 10 -2.56 11.86 5.77
C ALA A 10 -1.09 11.46 5.50
N GLU A 11 -0.11 12.32 5.80
CA GLU A 11 1.33 12.07 5.63
C GLU A 11 1.95 11.41 6.87
N LEU A 12 1.42 11.70 8.06
CA LEU A 12 1.84 11.16 9.37
C LEU A 12 1.71 9.63 9.54
N LEU A 13 1.20 8.91 8.53
CA LEU A 13 0.99 7.45 8.58
C LEU A 13 2.06 6.65 7.81
N ILE A 14 3.11 7.31 7.31
CA ILE A 14 4.21 6.66 6.56
C ILE A 14 5.58 6.91 7.26
N GLU A 15 5.57 6.91 8.58
CA GLU A 15 6.79 6.94 9.41
C GLU A 15 7.44 5.54 9.43
N GLY A 16 7.95 5.09 8.29
CA GLY A 16 8.86 3.94 8.21
C GLY A 16 10.25 4.41 7.80
N PRO A 17 11.33 3.70 8.14
CA PRO A 17 12.65 4.04 7.62
C PRO A 17 12.55 4.07 6.09
N ALA A 18 12.89 5.23 5.51
CA ALA A 18 12.96 5.41 4.06
C ALA A 18 14.17 4.65 3.52
N MET A 19 14.07 3.32 3.51
CA MET A 19 15.05 2.43 2.92
C MET A 19 15.00 2.60 1.40
N ALA A 20 16.16 2.76 0.77
CA ALA A 20 16.22 2.89 -0.68
C ALA A 20 15.79 1.57 -1.36
N PRO A 21 15.13 1.61 -2.53
CA PRO A 21 14.62 0.39 -3.18
C PRO A 21 15.69 -0.68 -3.42
N ASP A 22 16.91 -0.27 -3.76
CA ASP A 22 18.07 -1.14 -3.99
C ASP A 22 18.50 -1.93 -2.74
N GLN A 23 18.22 -1.40 -1.54
CA GLN A 23 18.49 -2.09 -0.28
C GLN A 23 17.41 -3.13 0.07
N ILE A 24 16.20 -2.98 -0.48
CA ILE A 24 15.06 -3.87 -0.23
C ILE A 24 15.04 -5.04 -1.23
N VAL A 25 15.35 -4.78 -2.50
CA VAL A 25 15.27 -5.77 -3.58
C VAL A 25 15.98 -7.10 -3.27
N PRO A 26 17.18 -7.14 -2.67
CA PRO A 26 17.84 -8.40 -2.30
C PRO A 26 17.01 -9.30 -1.38
N LEU A 27 16.13 -8.73 -0.54
CA LEU A 27 15.25 -9.48 0.37
C LEU A 27 14.04 -10.08 -0.34
N LEU A 28 13.74 -9.67 -1.57
CA LEU A 28 12.59 -10.11 -2.35
C LEU A 28 12.94 -11.19 -3.38
N ILE A 29 14.22 -11.51 -3.56
CA ILE A 29 14.68 -12.51 -4.52
C ILE A 29 14.14 -13.89 -4.14
N GLY A 30 13.47 -14.54 -5.09
CA GLY A 30 12.83 -15.85 -4.90
C GLY A 30 11.32 -15.78 -4.64
N ALA A 31 10.78 -14.60 -4.32
CA ALA A 31 9.33 -14.38 -4.30
C ALA A 31 8.80 -14.09 -5.71
N THR A 32 7.57 -14.50 -5.99
CA THR A 32 6.93 -14.12 -7.25
C THR A 32 6.52 -12.65 -7.20
N VAL A 33 6.44 -12.01 -8.37
CA VAL A 33 5.92 -10.63 -8.47
C VAL A 33 4.50 -10.55 -7.90
N GLY A 34 3.69 -11.59 -8.08
CA GLY A 34 2.35 -11.66 -7.53
C GLY A 34 2.33 -11.64 -6.00
N ASP A 35 3.26 -12.33 -5.35
CA ASP A 35 3.37 -12.35 -3.89
C ASP A 35 3.79 -11.00 -3.33
N ILE A 36 4.80 -10.39 -3.95
CA ILE A 36 5.30 -9.06 -3.58
C ILE A 36 4.18 -8.02 -3.76
N GLU A 37 3.53 -8.01 -4.92
CA GLU A 37 2.41 -7.12 -5.21
C GLU A 37 1.26 -7.30 -4.22
N ARG A 38 0.88 -8.55 -3.92
CA ARG A 38 -0.21 -8.85 -2.99
C ARG A 38 0.08 -8.30 -1.59
N VAL A 39 1.28 -8.55 -1.06
CA VAL A 39 1.68 -8.04 0.26
C VAL A 39 1.66 -6.51 0.27
N LEU A 40 2.23 -5.87 -0.77
CA LEU A 40 2.23 -4.41 -0.91
C LEU A 40 0.81 -3.82 -0.93
N VAL A 41 -0.11 -4.42 -1.70
CA VAL A 41 -1.49 -3.97 -1.81
C VAL A 41 -2.22 -4.09 -0.47
N LEU A 42 -2.15 -5.26 0.18
CA LEU A 42 -2.85 -5.51 1.44
C LEU A 42 -2.34 -4.63 2.58
N GLN A 43 -1.01 -4.50 2.71
CA GLN A 43 -0.40 -3.64 3.74
C GLN A 43 -0.75 -2.16 3.52
N THR A 44 -0.77 -1.70 2.27
CA THR A 44 -1.16 -0.32 1.96
C THR A 44 -2.63 -0.08 2.26
N LEU A 45 -3.50 -1.04 1.95
CA LEU A 45 -4.92 -0.98 2.32
C LEU A 45 -5.13 -0.93 3.83
N ALA A 46 -4.42 -1.76 4.59
CA ALA A 46 -4.49 -1.76 6.05
C ALA A 46 -4.05 -0.41 6.63
N ARG A 47 -2.92 0.15 6.17
CA ARG A 47 -2.45 1.49 6.55
C ARG A 47 -3.43 2.61 6.18
N CYS A 48 -4.22 2.41 5.14
CA CYS A 48 -5.25 3.35 4.71
C CYS A 48 -6.62 3.10 5.35
N GLY A 49 -6.75 2.18 6.33
CA GLY A 49 -8.04 1.82 6.92
C GLY A 49 -9.05 1.27 5.91
N GLY A 50 -8.57 0.53 4.90
CA GLY A 50 -9.41 0.01 3.82
C GLY A 50 -9.77 1.04 2.73
N ASN A 51 -9.28 2.28 2.81
CA ASN A 51 -9.60 3.32 1.81
C ASN A 51 -8.90 3.06 0.47
N ARG A 52 -9.67 2.49 -0.44
CA ARG A 52 -9.21 2.07 -1.78
C ARG A 52 -8.71 3.24 -2.62
N THR A 53 -9.37 4.39 -2.58
CA THR A 53 -8.96 5.56 -3.37
C THR A 53 -7.60 6.08 -2.89
N ARG A 54 -7.42 6.17 -1.57
CA ARG A 54 -6.15 6.60 -0.97
C ARG A 54 -5.02 5.59 -1.22
N ALA A 55 -5.28 4.30 -1.01
CA ALA A 55 -4.31 3.24 -1.26
C ALA A 55 -3.87 3.19 -2.73
N ALA A 56 -4.81 3.36 -3.67
CA ALA A 56 -4.50 3.41 -5.11
C ALA A 56 -3.57 4.57 -5.44
N ARG A 57 -3.80 5.75 -4.85
CA ARG A 57 -2.93 6.92 -5.02
C ARG A 57 -1.51 6.68 -4.50
N ILE A 58 -1.37 6.03 -3.34
CA ILE A 58 -0.06 5.71 -2.75
C ILE A 58 0.69 4.69 -3.61
N LEU A 59 -0.01 3.68 -4.13
CA LEU A 59 0.58 2.64 -4.98
C LEU A 59 0.84 3.10 -6.43
N GLY A 60 0.37 4.29 -6.82
CA GLY A 60 0.45 4.75 -8.21
C GLY A 60 -0.42 3.94 -9.18
N LEU A 61 -1.51 3.32 -8.69
CA LEU A 61 -2.43 2.51 -9.49
C LEU A 61 -3.73 3.25 -9.75
N SER A 62 -4.45 2.87 -10.80
CA SER A 62 -5.85 3.30 -10.95
C SER A 62 -6.73 2.65 -9.86
N VAL A 63 -7.75 3.35 -9.38
CA VAL A 63 -8.73 2.80 -8.43
C VAL A 63 -9.41 1.55 -9.00
N ARG A 64 -9.61 1.48 -10.33
CA ARG A 64 -10.15 0.30 -11.02
C ARG A 64 -9.22 -0.90 -10.87
N THR A 65 -7.92 -0.72 -11.12
CA THR A 65 -6.91 -1.77 -10.97
C THR A 65 -6.91 -2.30 -9.54
N LEU A 66 -6.88 -1.40 -8.55
CA LEU A 66 -6.88 -1.80 -7.14
C LEU A 66 -8.15 -2.57 -6.76
N ARG A 67 -9.33 -2.12 -7.22
CA ARG A 67 -10.60 -2.85 -6.99
C ARG A 67 -10.58 -4.25 -7.61
N ASN A 68 -9.97 -4.41 -8.78
CA ASN A 68 -9.86 -5.72 -9.42
C ASN A 68 -8.94 -6.65 -8.62
N LYS A 69 -7.80 -6.14 -8.15
CA LYS A 69 -6.88 -6.90 -7.28
C LYS A 69 -7.54 -7.31 -5.97
N ILE A 70 -8.27 -6.41 -5.32
CA ILE A 70 -9.05 -6.72 -4.10
C ILE A 70 -10.03 -7.87 -4.35
N ARG A 71 -10.81 -7.82 -5.45
CA ARG A 71 -11.76 -8.89 -5.78
C ARG A 71 -11.06 -10.23 -6.01
N LEU A 72 -9.92 -10.24 -6.69
CA LEU A 72 -9.12 -11.44 -6.91
C LEU A 72 -8.67 -12.02 -5.56
N TYR A 73 -8.07 -11.21 -4.69
CA TYR A 73 -7.58 -11.69 -3.40
C TYR A 73 -8.71 -12.18 -2.49
N SER A 74 -9.87 -11.52 -2.49
CA SER A 74 -11.05 -12.03 -1.76
C SER A 74 -11.55 -13.35 -2.32
N ALA A 75 -11.52 -13.54 -3.65
CA ALA A 75 -11.90 -14.81 -4.28
C ALA A 75 -10.90 -15.94 -3.99
N GLU A 76 -9.62 -15.59 -3.78
CA GLU A 76 -8.58 -16.51 -3.31
C GLU A 76 -8.69 -16.81 -1.79
N GLY A 77 -9.70 -16.26 -1.10
CA GLY A 77 -9.93 -16.51 0.33
C GLY A 77 -9.05 -15.69 1.27
N MET A 78 -8.37 -14.65 0.75
CA MET A 78 -7.51 -13.79 1.57
C MET A 78 -8.33 -12.78 2.38
N ASP A 79 -7.83 -12.46 3.58
CA ASP A 79 -8.38 -11.37 4.38
C ASP A 79 -7.99 -10.02 3.77
N VAL A 80 -9.00 -9.30 3.28
CA VAL A 80 -8.82 -7.98 2.68
C VAL A 80 -9.39 -6.92 3.61
N PRO A 81 -8.58 -5.94 4.05
CA PRO A 81 -9.05 -4.86 4.92
C PRO A 81 -10.27 -4.15 4.33
N ALA A 82 -11.40 -4.24 5.03
CA ALA A 82 -12.62 -3.54 4.67
C ALA A 82 -12.56 -2.06 5.11
N HIS A 83 -13.26 -1.19 4.37
CA HIS A 83 -13.48 0.19 4.79
C HIS A 83 -14.69 0.22 5.72
N HIS A 84 -14.51 0.66 6.96
CA HIS A 84 -15.61 0.99 7.87
C HIS A 84 -16.10 2.42 7.62
#